data_AF-A0A2P4SNB9-F1
#
_entry.id   AF-A0A2P4SNB9-F1
#
_cell.length_a   1.000
_cell.length_b   1.000
_cell.length_c   1.000
_cell.angle_alpha   90.00
_cell.angle_beta   90.00
_cell.angle_gamma   90.00
#
_symmetry.space_group_name_H-M   'P 1'
#
loop_
_entity.id
_entity.type
_entity.pdbx_description
1 polymer ?
#
loop_
_entity_poly.entity_id
_entity_poly.type
_entity_poly.pdbx_seq_one_letter_code
_entity_poly.pdbx_strand_id
1 'polypeptide(L)'
;MVISALYNAIHFCQLDISLLNRGVETFDPGYHAYCHYLKTEVSQSHPLMRAFCLLLLQPTKPQGPPEPRMGDLEEGLQLMHTKKAPSGGGRLKRSRARWWLAYTLLNNPSLMTCRKTALCDPTANGAQLSPPRP
;
A
#
# COMPACT_ATOMS: atom_id res chain seq x y z
N MET A 1 -15.95 -11.79 -45.14
CA MET A 1 -15.40 -13.16 -45.01
C MET A 1 -13.88 -13.17 -45.03
N VAL A 2 -13.22 -12.64 -46.07
CA VAL A 2 -11.73 -12.60 -46.15
C VAL A 2 -11.12 -11.75 -45.03
N ILE A 3 -11.66 -10.56 -44.77
CA ILE A 3 -11.14 -9.64 -43.74
C ILE A 3 -11.21 -10.26 -42.34
N SER A 4 -12.34 -10.87 -41.98
CA SER A 4 -12.51 -11.54 -40.68
C SER A 4 -11.61 -12.77 -40.53
N ALA A 5 -11.40 -13.54 -41.62
CA ALA A 5 -10.50 -14.68 -41.61
C ALA A 5 -9.03 -14.25 -41.42
N LEU A 6 -8.60 -13.21 -42.13
CA LEU A 6 -7.26 -12.63 -41.96
C LEU A 6 -7.07 -12.06 -40.55
N TYR A 7 -8.06 -11.34 -40.02
CA TYR A 7 -8.03 -10.80 -38.67
C TYR A 7 -7.85 -11.92 -37.63
N ASN A 8 -8.67 -12.97 -37.71
CA ASN A 8 -8.58 -14.10 -36.80
C ASN A 8 -7.25 -14.86 -36.93
N ALA A 9 -6.73 -15.04 -38.14
CA ALA A 9 -5.45 -15.72 -38.35
C ALA A 9 -4.27 -14.95 -37.75
N ILE A 10 -4.27 -13.61 -37.87
CA ILE A 10 -3.21 -12.76 -37.31
C ILE A 10 -3.28 -12.71 -35.78
N HIS A 11 -4.49 -12.60 -35.21
CA HIS A 11 -4.70 -12.43 -33.77
C HIS A 11 -4.92 -13.75 -33.02
N PHE A 12 -4.82 -14.90 -33.69
CA PHE A 12 -5.09 -16.22 -33.10
C PHE A 12 -4.24 -16.53 -31.86
N CYS A 13 -2.98 -16.07 -31.87
CA CYS A 13 -2.05 -16.27 -30.77
C CYS A 13 -2.05 -15.12 -29.74
N GLN A 14 -2.89 -14.10 -29.94
CA GLN A 14 -3.01 -12.97 -29.02
C GLN A 14 -4.13 -13.25 -28.02
N LEU A 15 -3.77 -13.34 -26.73
CA LEU A 15 -4.72 -13.67 -25.67
C LEU A 15 -5.37 -12.43 -25.03
N ASP A 16 -4.87 -11.24 -25.33
CA ASP A 16 -5.37 -9.95 -24.86
C ASP A 16 -6.61 -9.45 -25.62
N ILE A 17 -7.00 -10.13 -26.70
CA ILE A 17 -8.15 -9.83 -27.54
C ILE A 17 -9.04 -11.07 -27.64
N SER A 18 -10.35 -10.88 -27.54
CA SER A 18 -11.33 -11.92 -27.88
C SER A 18 -11.64 -11.90 -29.38
N LEU A 19 -11.54 -13.05 -30.05
CA LEU A 19 -11.95 -13.20 -31.46
C LEU A 19 -13.48 -13.32 -31.63
N LEU A 20 -14.17 -13.53 -30.50
CA LEU A 20 -15.62 -13.59 -30.39
C LEU A 20 -16.23 -12.19 -30.18
N ASN A 21 -17.51 -12.06 -30.48
CA ASN A 21 -18.25 -10.81 -30.25
C ASN A 21 -18.32 -10.46 -28.74
N ARG A 22 -18.48 -9.18 -28.42
CA ARG A 22 -18.43 -8.63 -27.06
C ARG A 22 -19.38 -9.31 -26.04
N GLY A 23 -20.54 -9.79 -26.51
CA GLY A 23 -21.50 -10.50 -25.65
C GLY A 23 -21.10 -11.94 -25.29
N VAL A 24 -20.10 -12.50 -25.98
CA VAL A 24 -19.70 -13.91 -25.90
C VAL A 24 -18.19 -14.09 -25.72
N GLU A 25 -17.46 -13.03 -25.34
CA GLU A 25 -16.00 -13.07 -25.11
C GLU A 25 -15.59 -14.08 -24.03
N THR A 26 -16.48 -14.35 -23.06
CA THR A 26 -16.24 -15.33 -21.99
C THR A 26 -16.15 -16.77 -22.52
N PHE A 27 -16.71 -17.05 -23.70
CA PHE A 27 -16.60 -18.35 -24.35
C PHE A 27 -15.27 -18.52 -25.11
N ASP A 28 -14.49 -17.45 -25.29
CA ASP A 28 -13.13 -17.55 -25.81
C ASP A 28 -12.20 -18.05 -24.68
N PRO A 29 -11.69 -19.28 -24.74
CA PRO A 29 -10.84 -19.82 -23.67
C PRO A 29 -9.52 -19.04 -23.53
N GLY A 30 -8.99 -18.50 -24.63
CA GLY A 30 -7.73 -17.75 -24.61
C GLY A 30 -7.89 -16.43 -23.86
N TYR A 31 -8.87 -15.63 -24.27
CA TYR A 31 -9.18 -14.35 -23.62
C TYR A 31 -9.62 -14.54 -22.16
N HIS A 32 -10.45 -15.56 -21.89
CA HIS A 32 -10.89 -15.86 -20.53
C HIS A 32 -9.72 -16.20 -19.61
N ALA A 33 -8.78 -17.04 -20.05
CA ALA A 33 -7.58 -17.37 -19.27
C ALA A 33 -6.71 -16.13 -19.00
N TYR A 34 -6.52 -15.28 -20.00
CA TYR A 34 -5.78 -14.01 -19.85
C TYR A 34 -6.42 -13.09 -18.80
N CYS A 35 -7.73 -12.87 -18.84
CA CYS A 35 -8.41 -12.04 -17.84
C CYS A 35 -8.25 -12.57 -16.41
N HIS A 36 -8.35 -13.89 -16.21
CA HIS A 36 -8.15 -14.50 -14.90
C HIS A 36 -6.71 -14.43 -14.42
N TYR A 37 -5.74 -14.60 -15.32
CA TYR A 37 -4.34 -14.36 -15.03
C TYR A 37 -4.13 -12.91 -14.53
N LEU A 38 -4.65 -11.90 -15.24
CA LEU A 38 -4.52 -10.50 -14.83
C LEU A 38 -5.16 -10.23 -13.46
N LYS A 39 -6.36 -10.76 -13.21
CA LYS A 39 -7.05 -10.63 -11.92
C LYS A 39 -6.23 -11.25 -10.79
N THR A 40 -5.61 -12.40 -11.06
CA THR A 40 -4.78 -13.08 -10.07
C THR A 40 -3.50 -12.29 -9.81
N GLU A 41 -2.79 -11.86 -10.86
CA GLU A 41 -1.57 -11.06 -10.74
C GLU A 41 -1.82 -9.77 -9.94
N VAL A 42 -2.81 -8.96 -10.31
CA VAL A 42 -3.08 -7.71 -9.59
C VAL A 42 -3.48 -7.95 -8.12
N SER A 43 -4.15 -9.06 -7.81
CA SER A 43 -4.52 -9.42 -6.45
C SER A 43 -3.30 -9.81 -5.59
N GLN A 44 -2.31 -10.48 -6.17
CA GLN A 44 -1.13 -10.99 -5.45
C GLN A 44 0.02 -9.98 -5.42
N SER A 45 0.20 -9.22 -6.50
CA SER A 45 1.39 -8.40 -6.72
C SER A 45 1.07 -6.91 -6.83
N HIS A 46 0.00 -6.44 -6.19
CA HIS A 46 -0.46 -5.05 -6.29
C HIS A 46 0.68 -4.05 -5.98
N PRO A 47 1.08 -3.18 -6.95
CA PRO A 47 2.28 -2.36 -6.82
C PRO A 47 2.19 -1.37 -5.65
N LEU A 48 1.00 -0.80 -5.40
CA LEU A 48 0.78 0.07 -4.23
C LEU A 48 0.98 -0.66 -2.90
N MET A 49 0.50 -1.90 -2.78
CA MET A 49 0.66 -2.67 -1.54
C MET A 49 2.13 -3.04 -1.32
N ARG A 50 2.83 -3.47 -2.39
CA ARG A 50 4.27 -3.72 -2.35
C ARG A 50 5.04 -2.48 -1.91
N ALA A 51 4.78 -1.32 -2.50
CA ALA A 51 5.42 -0.06 -2.13
C ALA A 51 5.09 0.35 -0.68
N PHE A 52 3.84 0.20 -0.24
CA PHE A 52 3.42 0.46 1.13
C PHE A 52 4.15 -0.44 2.14
N CYS A 53 4.21 -1.75 1.88
CA CYS A 53 4.98 -2.68 2.70
C CYS A 53 6.46 -2.30 2.72
N LEU A 54 7.06 -1.92 1.59
CA LEU A 54 8.45 -1.44 1.56
C LEU A 54 8.66 -0.23 2.46
N LEU A 55 7.74 0.75 2.46
CA LEU A 55 7.81 1.91 3.37
C LEU A 55 7.69 1.52 4.85
N LEU A 56 6.90 0.49 5.17
CA LEU A 56 6.77 -0.02 6.55
C LEU A 56 7.98 -0.85 6.99
N LEU A 57 8.56 -1.63 6.08
CA LEU A 57 9.70 -2.50 6.34
C LEU A 57 11.05 -1.77 6.28
N GLN A 58 11.08 -0.55 5.73
CA GLN A 58 12.29 0.26 5.75
C GLN A 58 12.78 0.40 7.20
N PRO A 59 14.00 -0.08 7.51
CA PRO A 59 14.55 0.10 8.84
C PRO A 59 14.56 1.60 9.09
N THR A 60 14.01 2.03 10.24
CA THR A 60 14.16 3.41 10.68
C THR A 60 15.65 3.66 10.68
N LYS A 61 16.15 4.40 9.69
CA LYS A 61 17.58 4.71 9.55
C LYS A 61 18.05 5.09 10.95
N PRO A 62 18.98 4.33 11.57
CA PRO A 62 19.56 4.77 12.81
C PRO A 62 20.04 6.18 12.52
N GLN A 63 19.54 7.18 13.27
CA GLN A 63 20.29 8.41 13.37
C GLN A 63 21.62 7.98 13.99
N GLY A 64 22.56 7.62 13.12
CA GLY A 64 23.95 7.43 13.51
C GLY A 64 24.41 8.73 14.16
N PRO A 65 25.36 8.66 15.09
CA PRO A 65 25.88 9.84 15.75
C PRO A 65 26.32 10.87 14.68
N PRO A 66 26.16 12.18 14.93
CA PRO A 66 26.72 13.17 14.04
C PRO A 66 28.20 12.85 13.83
N GLU A 67 28.59 12.79 12.56
CA GLU A 67 29.97 12.63 12.12
C GLU A 67 30.87 13.58 12.94
N PRO A 68 31.86 13.07 13.70
CA PRO A 68 32.73 13.94 14.48
C PRO A 68 33.61 14.72 13.52
N ARG A 69 33.37 16.02 13.44
CA ARG A 69 34.30 16.96 12.82
C ARG A 69 35.63 16.82 13.54
N MET A 70 36.65 16.39 12.81
CA MET A 70 38.05 16.40 13.22
C MET A 70 38.43 17.84 13.58
N GLY A 71 38.60 18.13 14.87
CA GLY A 71 39.05 19.43 15.35
C GLY A 71 38.71 19.67 16.82
N ASP A 72 39.75 19.58 17.66
CA ASP A 72 39.90 20.18 18.99
C ASP A 72 39.37 19.43 20.22
N LEU A 73 40.27 18.60 20.78
CA LEU A 73 40.83 18.73 22.13
C LEU A 73 39.89 19.21 23.26
N GLU A 74 39.00 18.35 23.78
CA GLU A 74 38.61 18.36 25.21
C GLU A 74 38.19 16.95 25.68
N GLU A 75 39.17 16.04 25.75
CA GLU A 75 39.10 14.83 26.57
C GLU A 75 39.02 15.23 28.07
N GLY A 76 37.83 15.54 28.59
CA GLY A 76 37.71 15.85 30.01
C GLY A 76 36.31 16.12 30.57
N LEU A 77 35.33 16.50 29.74
CA LEU A 77 34.02 17.01 30.23
C LEU A 77 32.81 16.11 29.95
N GLN A 78 32.97 14.96 29.31
CA GLN A 78 31.83 14.10 28.89
C GLN A 78 31.55 12.89 29.79
N LEU A 79 32.01 12.88 31.04
CA LEU A 79 31.67 11.81 31.99
C LEU A 79 30.32 12.02 32.71
N MET A 80 29.58 13.10 32.45
CA MET A 80 28.42 13.49 33.27
C MET A 80 27.14 13.91 32.52
N HIS A 81 26.92 13.44 31.28
CA HIS A 81 25.64 13.65 30.59
C HIS A 81 24.92 12.35 30.25
N THR A 82 24.66 11.53 31.28
CA THR A 82 23.62 10.49 31.27
C THR A 82 22.21 11.11 31.34
N LYS A 83 21.91 12.10 30.48
CA LYS A 83 20.55 12.63 30.38
C LYS A 83 19.82 11.83 29.31
N LYS A 84 19.15 10.75 29.74
CA LYS A 84 18.10 10.07 28.96
C LYS A 84 17.24 11.16 28.30
N ALA A 85 17.33 11.25 26.97
CA ALA A 85 16.48 12.16 26.21
C ALA A 85 15.01 11.86 26.53
N PRO A 86 14.18 12.87 26.78
CA PRO A 86 12.80 12.66 27.19
C PRO A 86 12.03 11.95 26.07
N SER A 87 11.15 11.06 26.47
CA SER A 87 10.20 10.27 25.68
C SER A 87 9.15 11.09 24.89
N GLY A 88 9.46 12.34 24.53
CA GLY A 88 8.57 13.30 23.87
C GLY A 88 8.39 13.13 22.36
N GLY A 89 9.29 12.38 21.70
CA GLY A 89 9.26 12.20 20.24
C GLY A 89 7.98 11.55 19.71
N GLY A 90 7.35 10.65 20.48
CA GLY A 90 6.10 10.00 20.09
C GLY A 90 4.89 10.94 20.05
N ARG A 91 4.84 11.92 20.96
CA ARG A 91 3.72 12.88 21.06
C ARG A 91 3.73 13.87 19.90
N LEU A 92 4.92 14.37 19.52
CA LEU A 92 5.13 15.26 18.37
C LEU A 92 4.85 14.55 17.03
N LYS A 93 5.22 13.28 16.89
CA LYS A 93 4.87 12.47 15.71
C LYS A 93 3.35 12.28 15.58
N ARG A 94 2.67 12.04 16.71
CA ARG A 94 1.20 11.87 16.74
C ARG A 94 0.45 13.16 16.41
N SER A 95 0.90 14.31 16.88
CA SER A 95 0.28 15.60 16.53
C SER A 95 0.44 15.90 15.04
N ARG A 96 1.63 15.67 14.46
CA ARG A 96 1.86 15.80 13.01
C ARG A 96 0.95 14.89 12.19
N ALA A 97 0.80 13.61 12.58
CA ALA A 97 -0.10 12.69 11.90
C ALA A 97 -1.57 13.15 11.94
N ARG A 98 -2.03 13.72 13.08
CA ARG A 98 -3.38 14.29 13.20
C ARG A 98 -3.60 15.48 12.27
N TRP A 99 -2.60 16.36 12.15
CA TRP A 99 -2.66 17.49 11.22
C TRP A 99 -2.70 17.04 9.76
N TRP A 100 -1.87 16.06 9.37
CA TRP A 100 -1.92 15.47 8.04
C TRP A 100 -3.27 14.84 7.74
N LEU A 101 -3.87 14.12 8.70
CA LEU A 101 -5.21 13.57 8.54
C LEU A 101 -6.26 14.67 8.33
N ALA A 102 -6.22 15.74 9.13
CA ALA A 102 -7.14 16.87 8.98
C ALA A 102 -7.00 17.53 7.60
N TYR A 103 -5.75 17.73 7.14
CA TYR A 103 -5.46 18.27 5.81
C TYR A 103 -6.01 17.37 4.68
N THR A 104 -5.83 16.05 4.77
CA THR A 104 -6.38 15.12 3.77
C THR A 104 -7.91 15.14 3.76
N LEU A 105 -8.57 15.17 4.92
CA LEU A 105 -10.04 15.18 5.01
C LEU A 105 -10.64 16.50 4.52
N LEU A 106 -9.99 17.63 4.79
CA LEU A 106 -10.45 18.93 4.32
C LEU A 106 -10.44 19.02 2.79
N ASN A 107 -9.42 18.46 2.15
CA ASN A 107 -9.28 18.44 0.69
C ASN A 107 -10.09 17.30 0.01
N ASN A 108 -10.56 16.30 0.78
CA ASN A 108 -11.28 15.14 0.25
C ASN A 108 -12.55 14.86 1.08
N PRO A 109 -13.63 15.65 0.90
CA PRO A 109 -14.82 15.57 1.75
C PRO A 109 -15.55 14.23 1.65
N SER A 110 -15.51 13.55 0.51
CA SER A 110 -16.11 12.21 0.32
C SER A 110 -15.54 11.16 1.27
N LEU A 111 -14.27 11.28 1.65
CA LEU A 111 -13.60 10.35 2.56
C LEU A 111 -14.06 10.51 4.01
N MET A 112 -14.67 11.64 4.39
CA MET A 112 -15.18 11.83 5.75
C MET A 112 -16.31 10.86 6.08
N THR A 113 -17.25 10.69 5.15
CA THR A 113 -18.37 9.76 5.31
C THR A 113 -17.86 8.32 5.37
N CYS A 114 -17.00 7.92 4.44
CA CYS A 114 -16.39 6.59 4.40
C CYS A 114 -15.56 6.29 5.66
N ARG A 115 -14.85 7.30 6.21
CA ARG A 115 -14.09 7.13 7.44
C ARG A 115 -15.00 6.93 8.65
N LYS A 116 -16.11 7.67 8.74
CA LYS A 116 -17.07 7.52 9.85
C LYS A 116 -17.71 6.14 9.83
N THR A 117 -18.10 5.65 8.65
CA THR A 117 -18.67 4.30 8.50
C THR A 117 -17.64 3.21 8.84
N ALA A 118 -16.40 3.32 8.34
CA ALA A 118 -15.34 2.36 8.65
C ALA A 118 -14.95 2.33 10.14
N LEU A 119 -15.02 3.46 10.85
CA LEU A 119 -14.77 3.51 12.30
C LEU A 119 -15.92 2.90 13.12
N CYS A 120 -17.15 3.03 12.64
CA CYS A 120 -18.33 2.44 13.26
C CYS A 120 -18.43 0.92 13.02
N ASP A 121 -17.73 0.39 12.02
CA ASP A 121 -17.70 -1.04 11.72
C ASP A 121 -16.85 -1.81 12.76
N PRO A 122 -17.46 -2.68 13.59
CA PRO A 122 -16.72 -3.47 14.58
C PRO A 122 -15.74 -4.47 13.93
N THR A 123 -16.00 -4.89 12.69
CA THR A 123 -15.16 -5.84 11.93
C THR A 123 -13.83 -5.20 11.52
N ALA A 124 -13.84 -3.90 11.21
CA ALA A 124 -12.66 -3.14 10.79
C ALA A 124 -11.66 -2.90 11.94
N ASN A 125 -12.12 -2.97 13.19
CA ASN A 125 -11.28 -2.75 14.38
C ASN A 125 -10.67 -4.03 14.96
N GLY A 126 -10.82 -5.18 14.27
CA GLY A 126 -10.24 -6.45 14.70
C GLY A 126 -10.92 -7.09 15.91
N ALA A 127 -12.14 -6.65 16.27
CA ALA A 127 -12.96 -7.33 17.27
C ALA A 127 -13.53 -8.62 16.64
N GLN A 128 -12.73 -9.69 16.69
CA GLN A 128 -13.10 -11.05 16.27
C GLN A 128 -14.47 -11.45 16.84
N LEU A 129 -15.43 -11.73 15.94
CA LEU A 129 -16.67 -12.43 16.25
C LEU A 129 -16.27 -13.86 16.67
N SER A 130 -16.41 -14.19 17.95
CA SER A 130 -16.22 -15.57 18.40
C SER A 130 -17.24 -16.45 17.67
N PRO A 131 -16.87 -17.60 17.08
CA PRO A 131 -17.84 -18.50 16.48
C PRO A 131 -18.79 -19.02 17.57
N PRO A 132 -20.10 -19.19 17.28
CA PRO A 132 -21.03 -19.80 18.21
C PRO A 132 -20.55 -21.23 18.50
N ARG A 133 -20.43 -21.56 19.79
CA ARG A 133 -20.12 -22.93 20.23
C ARG A 133 -21.31 -23.85 19.88
N PRO A 134 -21.04 -25.10 19.47
CA PRO A 134 -22.06 -26.09 19.11
C PRO A 134 -22.95 -26.46 20.30
#